data_AF-A0A4Y2DFZ9-F1
#
_entry.id   AF-A0A4Y2DFZ9-F1
#
_cell.length_a   1.000
_cell.length_b   1.000
_cell.length_c   1.000
_cell.angle_alpha   90.00
_cell.angle_beta   90.00
_cell.angle_gamma   90.00
#
_symmetry.space_group_name_H-M   'P 1'
#
loop_
_entity.id
_entity.type
_entity.pdbx_description
1 polymer ?
#
loop_
_entity_poly.entity_id
_entity_poly.type
_entity_poly.pdbx_seq_one_letter_code
_entity_poly.pdbx_strand_id
1 'polypeptide(L)'
;MFSLSLSLSQDEQVLFEIMSDFYPGTTEMKSLFEQVCANFEKGVEAVTYWYEERGKKNLTHTTEQLQADTSSRACFFLMVTECELKKALGIFG
;
A
#
# COMPACT_ATOMS: atom_id res chain seq x y z
N MET A 1 10.67 -28.30 5.45
CA MET A 1 10.31 -26.98 4.89
C MET A 1 9.03 -26.54 5.60
N PHE A 2 9.14 -25.61 6.54
CA PHE A 2 7.97 -25.10 7.27
C PHE A 2 7.19 -24.15 6.35
N SER A 3 5.96 -24.53 6.05
CA SER A 3 4.93 -23.72 5.42
C SER A 3 4.53 -22.59 6.37
N LEU A 4 4.86 -21.36 6.03
CA LEU A 4 4.37 -20.14 6.68
C LEU A 4 3.49 -19.40 5.68
N SER A 5 2.35 -20.01 5.37
CA SER A 5 1.20 -19.29 4.82
C SER A 5 0.62 -18.40 5.92
N LEU A 6 1.18 -17.20 6.12
CA LEU A 6 0.40 -16.10 6.68
C LEU A 6 -0.75 -15.86 5.70
N SER A 7 -1.99 -16.07 6.11
CA SER A 7 -3.15 -15.68 5.32
C SER A 7 -3.23 -14.15 5.33
N LEU A 8 -2.53 -13.51 4.40
CA LEU A 8 -2.71 -12.09 4.11
C LEU A 8 -4.19 -11.85 3.79
N SER A 9 -4.78 -10.85 4.44
CA SER A 9 -6.12 -10.39 4.09
C SER A 9 -6.16 -9.95 2.63
N GLN A 10 -7.35 -9.99 2.02
CA GLN A 10 -7.52 -9.54 0.64
C GLN A 10 -7.08 -8.07 0.47
N ASP A 11 -7.33 -7.24 1.50
CA ASP A 11 -6.90 -5.84 1.57
C ASP A 11 -5.37 -5.73 1.53
N GLU A 12 -4.65 -6.53 2.31
CA GLU A 12 -3.18 -6.50 2.27
C GLU A 12 -2.64 -6.98 0.94
N GLN A 13 -3.25 -8.01 0.32
CA GLN A 13 -2.84 -8.47 -1.00
C GLN A 13 -3.00 -7.38 -2.06
N VAL A 14 -4.15 -6.70 -2.09
CA VAL A 14 -4.41 -5.58 -3.00
C VAL A 14 -3.45 -4.43 -2.74
N LEU A 15 -3.15 -4.12 -1.47
CA LEU A 15 -2.15 -3.12 -1.13
C LEU A 15 -0.77 -3.49 -1.69
N PHE A 16 -0.30 -4.72 -1.51
CA PHE A 16 0.98 -5.14 -2.08
C PHE A 16 0.95 -5.14 -3.62
N GLU A 17 -0.16 -5.49 -4.26
CA GLU A 17 -0.31 -5.35 -5.71
C GLU A 17 -0.12 -3.90 -6.17
N ILE A 18 -0.79 -2.94 -5.51
CA ILE A 18 -0.68 -1.49 -5.80
C ILE A 18 0.79 -1.05 -5.71
N MET A 19 1.52 -1.57 -4.74
CA MET A 19 2.82 -1.06 -4.35
C MET A 19 4.00 -1.82 -4.97
N SER A 20 3.77 -3.01 -5.53
CA SER A 20 4.81 -3.95 -5.96
C SER A 20 5.77 -3.39 -7.03
N ASP A 21 5.25 -2.58 -7.95
CA ASP A 21 6.06 -1.92 -9.00
C ASP A 21 6.98 -0.84 -8.41
N PHE A 22 6.59 -0.23 -7.30
CA PHE A 22 7.27 0.90 -6.68
C PHE A 22 8.16 0.48 -5.50
N TYR A 23 7.83 -0.61 -4.83
CA TYR A 23 8.53 -1.12 -3.64
C TYR A 23 8.77 -2.62 -3.78
N PRO A 24 9.66 -3.05 -4.70
CA PRO A 24 9.88 -4.46 -4.97
C PRO A 24 10.57 -5.16 -3.78
N GLY A 25 10.21 -6.41 -3.55
CA GLY A 25 10.89 -7.27 -2.58
C GLY A 25 10.37 -7.15 -1.14
N THR A 26 9.25 -6.47 -0.91
CA THR A 26 8.53 -6.52 0.37
C THR A 26 7.18 -7.22 0.24
N THR A 27 6.91 -8.10 1.21
CA THR A 27 5.60 -8.72 1.43
C THR A 27 5.13 -8.52 2.87
N GLU A 28 5.82 -7.66 3.63
CA GLU A 28 5.54 -7.38 5.04
C GLU A 28 5.15 -5.92 5.23
N MET A 29 4.03 -5.69 5.93
CA MET A 29 3.46 -4.35 6.09
C MET A 29 4.44 -3.37 6.73
N LYS A 30 5.19 -3.82 7.74
CA LYS A 30 6.18 -3.00 8.43
C LYS A 30 7.31 -2.56 7.49
N SER A 31 7.86 -3.47 6.70
CA SER A 31 8.92 -3.16 5.74
C SER A 31 8.42 -2.22 4.64
N LEU A 32 7.18 -2.43 4.16
CA LEU A 32 6.55 -1.50 3.22
C LEU A 32 6.42 -0.09 3.83
N PHE A 33 5.93 0.01 5.07
CA PHE A 33 5.81 1.28 5.77
C PHE A 33 7.15 2.01 5.89
N GLU A 34 8.22 1.32 6.30
CA GLU A 34 9.57 1.88 6.41
C GLU A 34 10.07 2.41 5.06
N GLN A 35 9.84 1.67 3.97
CA GLN A 35 10.22 2.11 2.63
C GLN A 35 9.40 3.30 2.14
N VAL A 36 8.10 3.35 2.44
CA VAL A 36 7.23 4.50 2.14
C VAL A 36 7.71 5.74 2.89
N CYS A 37 8.03 5.62 4.18
CA CYS A 37 8.56 6.75 4.96
C CYS A 37 9.93 7.22 4.45
N ALA A 38 10.77 6.31 3.94
CA ALA A 38 12.08 6.66 3.38
C ALA A 38 11.99 7.35 2.00
N ASN A 39 10.90 7.13 1.25
CA ASN A 39 10.68 7.72 -0.06
C ASN A 39 9.18 7.98 -0.28
N PHE A 40 8.72 9.10 0.27
CA PHE A 40 7.31 9.48 0.25
C PHE A 40 6.82 9.80 -1.16
N GLU A 41 7.63 10.50 -1.96
CA GLU A 41 7.29 10.90 -3.32
C GLU A 41 6.98 9.69 -4.20
N LYS A 42 7.73 8.59 -4.03
CA LYS A 42 7.48 7.33 -4.73
C LYS A 42 6.16 6.67 -4.33
N GLY A 43 5.70 6.91 -3.11
CA GLY A 43 4.42 6.43 -2.61
C GLY A 43 3.25 7.21 -3.22
N VAL A 44 3.42 8.52 -3.38
CA VAL A 44 2.46 9.38 -4.09
C VAL A 44 2.35 8.96 -5.55
N GLU A 45 3.49 8.66 -6.20
CA GLU A 45 3.54 8.16 -7.58
C GLU A 45 2.79 6.83 -7.72
N ALA A 46 3.03 5.88 -6.81
CA ALA A 46 2.36 4.57 -6.81
C ALA A 46 0.83 4.68 -6.79
N VAL A 47 0.30 5.54 -5.91
CA VAL A 47 -1.15 5.77 -5.82
C VAL A 47 -1.69 6.49 -7.04
N THR A 48 -0.97 7.49 -7.53
CA THR A 48 -1.39 8.26 -8.71
C THR A 48 -1.48 7.35 -9.93
N TYR A 49 -0.43 6.58 -10.18
CA TYR A 49 -0.40 5.56 -11.24
C TYR A 49 -1.56 4.58 -11.10
N TRP A 50 -1.85 4.09 -9.89
CA TRP A 50 -2.97 3.17 -9.69
C TRP A 50 -4.33 3.81 -10.04
N TYR A 51 -4.61 5.04 -9.57
CA TYR A 51 -5.85 5.73 -9.94
C TYR A 51 -5.96 5.95 -11.45
N GLU A 52 -4.85 6.34 -12.09
CA GLU A 52 -4.84 6.64 -13.52
C GLU A 52 -4.95 5.39 -14.38
N GLU A 53 -4.36 4.26 -14.01
CA GLU A 53 -4.29 3.07 -14.85
C GLU A 53 -5.34 2.01 -14.51
N ARG A 54 -5.66 1.81 -13.22
CA ARG A 54 -6.76 0.90 -12.82
C ARG A 54 -8.12 1.58 -12.91
N GLY A 55 -8.24 2.89 -12.69
CA GLY A 55 -9.51 3.62 -12.89
C GLY A 55 -10.01 3.61 -14.35
N LYS A 56 -9.08 3.48 -15.32
CA LYS A 56 -9.39 3.28 -16.75
C LYS A 56 -9.79 1.85 -17.08
N LYS A 57 -9.34 0.87 -16.29
CA LYS A 57 -9.80 -0.51 -16.41
C LYS A 57 -11.19 -0.54 -15.79
N ASN A 58 -12.20 -0.72 -16.63
CA ASN A 58 -13.58 -0.90 -16.20
C ASN A 58 -13.69 -2.25 -15.48
N LEU A 59 -13.16 -2.32 -14.26
CA LEU A 59 -13.12 -3.52 -13.44
C LEU A 59 -14.51 -3.65 -12.85
N THR A 60 -15.33 -4.53 -13.43
CA THR A 60 -16.52 -5.03 -12.75
C THR A 60 -16.06 -5.83 -11.52
N HIS A 61 -15.78 -5.11 -10.44
CA HIS A 61 -15.44 -5.67 -9.15
C HIS A 61 -16.69 -6.22 -8.47
N THR A 62 -16.52 -7.31 -7.71
CA THR A 62 -17.53 -7.68 -6.71
C THR A 62 -17.52 -6.67 -5.58
N THR A 63 -18.57 -6.66 -4.75
CA THR A 63 -18.63 -5.79 -3.57
C THR A 63 -17.45 -6.03 -2.63
N GLU A 64 -16.99 -7.28 -2.45
CA GLU A 64 -15.82 -7.56 -1.61
C GLU A 64 -14.53 -7.01 -2.19
N GLN A 65 -14.34 -7.07 -3.51
CA GLN A 65 -13.17 -6.52 -4.19
C GLN A 65 -13.14 -4.98 -4.09
N LEU A 66 -14.30 -4.33 -4.23
CA LEU A 66 -14.40 -2.87 -4.08
C LEU A 66 -14.08 -2.43 -2.64
N GLN A 67 -14.55 -3.22 -1.66
CA GLN A 67 -14.25 -3.01 -0.25
C GLN A 67 -12.74 -3.16 0.00
N ALA A 68 -12.12 -4.21 -0.52
CA ALA A 68 -10.69 -4.44 -0.39
C ALA A 68 -9.86 -3.32 -1.02
N ASP A 69 -10.20 -2.88 -2.23
CA ASP A 69 -9.55 -1.74 -2.88
C ASP A 69 -9.69 -0.46 -2.02
N THR A 70 -10.87 -0.22 -1.46
CA THR A 70 -11.13 0.95 -0.61
C THR A 70 -10.34 0.90 0.70
N SER A 71 -10.36 -0.24 1.39
CA SER A 71 -9.59 -0.47 2.62
C SER A 71 -8.08 -0.32 2.39
N SER A 72 -7.57 -0.90 1.29
CA SER A 72 -6.16 -0.83 0.91
C SER A 72 -5.70 0.61 0.69
N ARG A 73 -6.53 1.41 0.00
CA ARG A 73 -6.26 2.84 -0.20
C ARG A 73 -6.24 3.59 1.12
N ALA A 74 -7.22 3.36 1.99
CA ALA A 74 -7.26 3.98 3.31
C ALA A 74 -6.03 3.62 4.15
N CYS A 75 -5.63 2.34 4.13
CA CYS A 75 -4.42 1.86 4.79
C CYS A 75 -3.18 2.61 4.27
N PHE A 76 -3.02 2.72 2.95
CA PHE A 76 -1.90 3.46 2.37
C PHE A 76 -1.87 4.94 2.77
N PHE A 77 -3.02 5.63 2.72
CA PHE A 77 -3.11 7.02 3.16
C PHE A 77 -2.73 7.19 4.63
N LEU A 78 -3.15 6.27 5.49
CA LEU A 78 -2.76 6.28 6.91
C LEU A 78 -1.27 6.07 7.07
N MET A 79 -0.67 5.14 6.32
CA MET A 79 0.78 4.91 6.36
C MET A 79 1.56 6.18 6.01
N VAL A 80 1.20 6.80 4.88
CA VAL A 80 1.77 8.08 4.43
C VAL A 80 1.61 9.18 5.49
N THR A 81 0.40 9.33 6.02
CA THR A 81 0.09 10.40 6.99
C THR A 81 0.88 10.20 8.27
N GLU A 82 1.04 8.95 8.71
CA GLU A 82 1.85 8.62 9.88
C GLU A 82 3.34 8.90 9.64
N CYS A 83 3.86 8.65 8.42
CA CYS A 83 5.22 9.04 8.05
C CYS A 83 5.43 10.56 8.16
N GLU A 84 4.57 11.35 7.53
CA GLU A 84 4.65 12.82 7.54
C GLU A 84 4.47 13.39 8.96
N LEU A 85 3.54 12.83 9.75
CA LEU A 85 3.33 13.23 11.14
C LEU A 85 4.57 12.95 11.99
N LYS A 86 5.16 11.75 11.88
CA LYS A 86 6.38 11.40 12.62
C LYS A 86 7.57 12.28 12.21
N LYS A 87 7.68 12.63 10.93
CA LYS A 87 8.70 13.58 10.44
C LYS A 87 8.51 14.98 11.02
N ALA A 88 7.28 15.49 11.02
CA ALA A 88 6.95 16.79 11.62
C ALA A 88 7.21 16.83 13.14
N LEU A 89 7.04 15.69 13.82
CA LEU A 89 7.32 15.52 15.25
C LEU A 89 8.80 15.25 15.58
N GLY A 90 9.67 15.09 14.58
CA GLY A 90 11.10 14.77 14.78
C GLY A 90 11.35 13.35 15.31
N ILE A 91 10.43 12.41 15.08
CA ILE A 91 10.52 11.02 15.54
C ILE A 91 11.39 10.16 14.62
N PHE A 92 11.54 10.56 13.35
CA PHE A 92 12.53 9.97 12.43
C PHE A 92 13.78 10.85 12.40
N GLY A 93 14.87 10.32 12.96
CA GLY A 93 16.21 10.90 12.98
C GLY A 93 17.26 9.84 12.69
#